data_AF-A0A382SV61-F1
#
_entry.id   AF-A0A382SV61-F1
#
_cell.length_a   1.000
_cell.length_b   1.000
_cell.length_c   1.000
_cell.angle_alpha   90.00
_cell.angle_beta   90.00
_cell.angle_gamma   90.00
#
_symmetry.space_group_name_H-M   'P 1'
#
loop_
_entity.id
_entity.type
_entity.pdbx_description
1 polymer ?
#
loop_
_entity_poly.entity_id
_entity_poly.type
_entity_poly.pdbx_seq_one_letter_code
_entity_poly.pdbx_strand_id
1 'polypeptide(L)'
;RYFESLIDKYLLNNNHQSVMLAKPKPDLEKKKDAKVRKNMRVLKASMSQNDIDSLVKKTQELQAMQIKPDPPAALEKLPSLDIEDIEVKSERFPMELKRESEPKILFHDLFTNNIAYVQIGFDALKVPLDKIPYLSLVGSLVLGMGTSRHSYMEISQLLGIHTGGLRSWHFTSAKINDHKNILSRIFFSGKGLMENLDHLFDIWEEVILEYDFNNPKRLIEIIKSSKASMEDSILSSGNHYVLSRLNSYKSQLGQYNEITEGISYYRFLEKLLDRAEKNSAEVAEEFKDVAQSLFTKENTFVNITAP
;
A
#
# COMPACT_ATOMS: atom_id res chain seq x y z
N ARG A 1 -29.90 6.16 25.82
CA ARG A 1 -28.52 6.68 25.71
C ARG A 1 -27.55 5.68 26.32
N TYR A 2 -27.18 4.65 25.56
CA TYR A 2 -26.26 3.61 26.06
C TYR A 2 -24.81 4.00 25.75
N PHE A 3 -24.47 4.18 24.47
CA PHE A 3 -23.13 4.57 24.04
C PHE A 3 -22.70 5.93 24.60
N GLU A 4 -23.61 6.90 24.70
CA GLU A 4 -23.29 8.21 25.28
C GLU A 4 -22.91 8.10 26.76
N SER A 5 -23.54 7.18 27.50
CA SER A 5 -23.19 6.91 28.91
C SER A 5 -21.81 6.25 29.03
N LEU A 6 -21.43 5.39 28.07
CA LEU A 6 -20.09 4.80 28.03
C LEU A 6 -19.02 5.83 27.68
N ILE A 7 -19.27 6.69 26.69
CA ILE A 7 -18.38 7.79 26.32
C ILE A 7 -18.17 8.73 27.51
N ASP A 8 -19.26 9.11 28.18
CA ASP A 8 -19.21 9.97 29.35
C ASP A 8 -18.37 9.34 30.47
N LYS A 9 -18.64 8.08 30.83
CA LYS A 9 -17.96 7.38 31.92
C LYS A 9 -16.49 7.07 31.64
N TYR A 10 -16.18 6.55 30.45
CA TYR A 10 -14.87 5.97 30.15
C TYR A 10 -13.92 6.90 29.40
N LEU A 11 -14.43 7.95 28.74
CA LEU A 11 -13.61 8.91 27.99
C LEU A 11 -13.67 10.31 28.61
N LEU A 12 -14.84 10.93 28.73
CA LEU A 12 -14.95 12.35 29.12
C LEU A 12 -14.65 12.57 30.61
N ASN A 13 -15.23 11.75 31.49
CA ASN A 13 -15.07 11.86 32.94
C ASN A 13 -13.99 10.92 33.51
N ASN A 14 -13.19 10.29 32.64
CA ASN A 14 -12.10 9.43 33.06
C ASN A 14 -10.80 10.21 33.23
N ASN A 15 -10.38 10.41 34.48
CA ASN A 15 -9.15 11.14 34.81
C ASN A 15 -7.86 10.36 34.55
N HIS A 16 -7.94 9.08 34.14
CA HIS A 16 -6.79 8.28 33.76
C HIS A 16 -6.41 8.53 32.29
N GLN A 17 -5.96 9.74 31.99
CA GLN A 17 -5.60 10.21 30.65
C GLN A 17 -4.17 10.79 30.61
N SER A 18 -3.47 10.61 29.49
CA SER A 18 -2.17 11.21 29.22
C SER A 18 -2.19 11.88 27.86
N VAL A 19 -1.76 13.14 27.80
CA VAL A 19 -1.60 13.89 26.55
C VAL A 19 -0.12 13.97 26.24
N MET A 20 0.32 13.24 25.22
CA MET A 20 1.71 13.26 24.76
C MET A 20 1.87 14.13 23.52
N LEU A 21 2.86 15.02 23.54
CA LEU A 21 3.19 15.89 22.42
C LEU A 21 4.63 15.63 21.98
N ALA A 22 4.79 14.95 20.83
CA ALA A 22 6.09 14.78 20.19
C ALA A 22 6.38 15.99 19.30
N LYS A 23 7.45 16.74 19.62
CA LYS A 23 7.91 17.87 18.81
C LYS A 23 9.21 17.53 18.08
N PRO A 24 9.31 17.77 16.77
CA PRO A 24 10.58 17.68 16.06
C PRO A 24 11.64 18.53 16.76
N LYS A 25 12.81 17.93 17.04
CA LYS A 25 13.92 18.60 17.70
C LYS A 25 15.18 18.42 16.86
N PRO A 26 15.58 19.44 16.08
CA PRO A 26 16.84 19.41 15.33
C PRO A 26 18.01 19.02 16.24
N ASP A 27 18.95 18.25 15.68
CA ASP A 27 20.15 17.75 16.35
C ASP A 27 19.92 16.84 17.58
N LEU A 28 18.68 16.37 17.83
CA LEU A 28 18.42 15.43 18.93
C LEU A 28 19.24 14.15 18.79
N GLU A 29 19.31 13.60 17.58
CA GLU A 29 20.11 12.41 17.27
C GLU A 29 21.61 12.66 17.50
N LYS A 30 22.16 13.77 16.98
CA LYS A 30 23.55 14.17 17.25
C LYS A 30 23.85 14.29 18.74
N LYS A 31 22.92 14.81 19.54
CA LYS A 31 23.07 14.89 21.01
C LYS A 31 23.04 13.52 21.68
N LYS A 32 22.15 12.62 21.24
CA LYS A 32 22.11 11.22 21.70
C LYS A 32 23.44 10.52 21.38
N ASP A 33 23.92 10.65 20.15
CA ASP A 33 25.20 10.08 19.72
C ASP A 33 26.38 10.65 20.49
N ALA A 34 26.42 11.97 20.73
CA ALA A 34 27.46 12.58 21.55
C ALA A 34 27.44 12.06 22.99
N LYS A 35 26.26 11.84 23.57
CA LYS A 35 26.10 11.22 24.90
C LYS A 35 26.61 9.78 24.90
N VAL A 36 26.23 8.98 23.89
CA VAL A 36 26.72 7.60 23.74
C VAL A 36 28.24 7.58 23.61
N ARG A 37 28.81 8.40 22.71
CA ARG A 37 30.26 8.51 22.52
C ARG A 37 30.99 8.94 23.80
N LYS A 38 30.43 9.88 24.57
CA LYS A 38 30.98 10.29 25.86
C LYS A 38 30.98 9.11 26.84
N ASN A 39 29.86 8.40 26.98
CA ASN A 39 29.75 7.23 27.84
C ASN A 39 30.75 6.15 27.43
N MET A 40 30.93 5.90 26.13
CA MET A 40 31.92 4.95 25.62
C MET A 40 33.36 5.37 25.93
N ARG A 41 33.69 6.67 25.86
CA ARG A 41 35.02 7.18 26.25
C ARG A 41 35.28 7.00 27.74
N VAL A 42 34.30 7.31 28.59
CA VAL A 42 34.41 7.14 30.04
C VAL A 42 34.59 5.66 30.38
N LEU A 43 33.78 4.79 29.80
CA LEU A 43 33.89 3.34 29.99
C LEU A 43 35.28 2.83 29.60
N LYS A 44 35.78 3.22 28.41
CA LYS A 44 37.12 2.86 27.96
C LYS A 44 38.21 3.37 28.91
N ALA A 45 38.09 4.61 29.39
CA ALA A 45 39.06 5.19 30.31
C ALA A 45 39.06 4.53 31.70
N SER A 46 37.95 3.91 32.12
CA SER A 46 37.88 3.15 33.38
C SER A 46 38.44 1.72 33.27
N MET A 47 38.75 1.23 32.08
CA MET A 47 39.29 -0.11 31.86
C MET A 47 40.80 -0.13 32.01
N SER A 48 41.35 -1.23 32.53
CA SER A 48 42.79 -1.46 32.49
C SER A 48 43.24 -1.79 31.06
N GLN A 49 44.53 -1.66 30.77
CA GLN A 49 45.08 -2.06 29.47
C GLN A 49 44.79 -3.54 29.17
N ASN A 50 44.90 -4.41 30.19
CA ASN A 50 44.59 -5.84 30.05
C ASN A 50 43.12 -6.11 29.68
N ASP A 51 42.18 -5.35 30.24
CA ASP A 51 40.76 -5.47 29.91
C ASP A 51 40.48 -5.04 28.47
N ILE A 52 41.14 -3.97 28.02
CA ILE A 52 41.05 -3.48 26.64
C ILE A 52 41.59 -4.55 25.67
N ASP A 53 42.77 -5.09 25.94
CA ASP A 53 43.39 -6.12 25.10
C ASP A 53 42.54 -7.40 25.05
N SER A 54 41.93 -7.79 26.18
CA SER A 54 40.97 -8.90 26.25
C SER A 54 39.72 -8.64 25.41
N LEU A 55 39.15 -7.42 25.47
CA LEU A 55 37.98 -7.05 24.68
C LEU A 55 38.27 -7.04 23.17
N VAL A 56 39.43 -6.55 22.77
CA VAL A 56 39.89 -6.59 21.37
C VAL A 56 40.00 -8.04 20.90
N LYS A 57 40.66 -8.90 21.68
CA LYS A 57 40.80 -10.33 21.34
C LYS A 57 39.43 -11.01 21.20
N LYS A 58 38.52 -10.82 22.16
CA LYS A 58 37.15 -11.36 22.10
C LYS A 58 36.37 -10.85 20.90
N THR A 59 36.55 -9.57 20.52
CA THR A 59 35.89 -8.99 19.35
C THR A 59 36.40 -9.64 18.06
N GLN A 60 37.70 -9.88 17.95
CA GLN A 60 38.30 -10.59 16.81
C GLN A 60 37.85 -12.05 16.74
N GLU A 61 37.80 -12.74 17.89
CA GLU A 61 37.27 -14.10 18.00
C GLU A 61 35.81 -14.16 17.53
N LEU A 62 34.96 -13.24 18.00
CA LEU A 62 33.55 -13.16 17.59
C LEU A 62 33.41 -12.90 16.09
N GLN A 63 34.17 -11.96 15.54
CA GLN A 63 34.15 -11.68 14.10
C GLN A 63 34.57 -12.90 13.28
N ALA A 64 35.64 -13.60 13.69
CA ALA A 64 36.09 -14.82 13.05
C ALA A 64 35.03 -15.94 13.12
N MET A 65 34.30 -16.05 14.23
CA MET A 65 33.18 -16.99 14.37
C MET A 65 32.01 -16.65 13.44
N GLN A 66 31.64 -15.37 13.31
CA GLN A 66 30.50 -14.95 12.47
C GLN A 66 30.71 -15.17 10.98
N ILE A 67 31.96 -15.08 10.50
CA ILE A 67 32.30 -15.30 9.08
C ILE A 67 32.67 -16.74 8.75
N LYS A 68 32.94 -17.57 9.77
CA LYS A 68 33.31 -18.97 9.57
C LYS A 68 32.05 -19.76 9.22
N PRO A 69 31.99 -20.41 8.04
CA PRO A 69 30.86 -21.26 7.70
C PRO A 69 30.82 -22.49 8.61
N ASP A 70 29.61 -22.96 8.90
CA ASP A 70 29.43 -24.22 9.61
C ASP A 70 29.98 -25.40 8.80
N PRO A 71 30.63 -26.39 9.44
CA PRO A 71 31.16 -27.55 8.73
C PRO A 71 30.02 -28.41 8.18
N PRO A 72 30.19 -29.11 7.05
CA PRO A 72 29.16 -29.96 6.45
C PRO A 72 28.54 -30.96 7.44
N ALA A 73 29.35 -31.62 8.26
CA ALA A 73 28.87 -32.58 9.27
C ALA A 73 27.99 -31.97 10.39
N ALA A 74 28.03 -30.64 10.59
CA ALA A 74 27.10 -29.96 11.48
C ALA A 74 25.79 -29.60 10.75
N LEU A 75 25.88 -29.20 9.48
CA LEU A 75 24.73 -28.91 8.63
C LEU A 75 23.91 -30.19 8.35
N GLU A 76 24.56 -31.34 8.16
CA GLU A 76 23.93 -32.66 7.97
C GLU A 76 23.08 -33.13 9.16
N LYS A 77 23.27 -32.54 10.35
CA LYS A 77 22.44 -32.83 11.53
C LYS A 77 21.13 -32.06 11.52
N LEU A 78 20.99 -31.06 10.66
CA LEU A 78 19.75 -30.32 10.49
C LEU A 78 18.77 -31.20 9.71
N PRO A 79 17.56 -31.48 10.22
CA PRO A 79 16.58 -32.25 9.48
C PRO A 79 16.21 -31.50 8.19
N SER A 80 16.11 -32.23 7.08
CA SER A 80 15.65 -31.73 5.79
C SER A 80 14.54 -32.63 5.25
N LEU A 81 13.72 -32.07 4.37
CA LEU A 81 12.81 -32.85 3.54
C LEU A 81 13.59 -33.49 2.38
N ASP A 82 13.15 -34.65 1.95
CA ASP A 82 13.64 -35.28 0.73
C ASP A 82 12.97 -34.61 -0.49
N ILE A 83 13.58 -34.72 -1.67
CA ILE A 83 12.99 -34.11 -2.89
C ILE A 83 11.65 -34.77 -3.23
N GLU A 84 11.47 -36.03 -2.82
CA GLU A 84 10.26 -36.81 -2.94
C GLU A 84 9.12 -36.30 -2.04
N ASP A 85 9.41 -35.54 -0.98
CA ASP A 85 8.40 -34.89 -0.12
C ASP A 85 7.78 -33.64 -0.78
N ILE A 86 8.35 -33.17 -1.90
CA ILE A 86 7.91 -31.98 -2.61
C ILE A 86 6.98 -32.38 -3.76
N GLU A 87 5.73 -31.94 -3.71
CA GLU A 87 4.77 -32.10 -4.79
C GLU A 87 5.29 -31.43 -6.08
N VAL A 88 5.56 -32.24 -7.11
CA VAL A 88 6.11 -31.76 -8.39
C VAL A 88 5.07 -30.95 -9.18
N LYS A 89 3.78 -31.18 -8.93
CA LYS A 89 2.68 -30.52 -9.65
C LYS A 89 2.22 -29.30 -8.87
N SER A 90 2.23 -28.15 -9.52
CA SER A 90 1.59 -26.95 -8.97
C SER A 90 0.08 -27.15 -8.84
N GLU A 91 -0.47 -26.70 -7.72
CA GLU A 91 -1.91 -26.66 -7.48
C GLU A 91 -2.61 -25.85 -8.58
N ARG A 92 -3.76 -26.35 -9.04
CA ARG A 92 -4.60 -25.68 -10.04
C ARG A 92 -5.94 -25.36 -9.42
N PHE A 93 -6.24 -24.07 -9.34
CA PHE A 93 -7.55 -23.61 -8.86
C PHE A 93 -8.57 -23.62 -10.00
N PRO A 94 -9.83 -23.99 -9.73
CA PRO A 94 -10.92 -23.82 -10.69
C PRO A 94 -10.97 -22.38 -11.22
N MET A 95 -11.01 -22.24 -12.53
CA MET A 95 -11.18 -20.97 -13.21
C MET A 95 -12.01 -21.21 -14.45
N GLU A 96 -13.15 -20.53 -14.50
CA GLU A 96 -14.07 -20.55 -15.63
C GLU A 96 -14.12 -19.18 -16.28
N LEU A 97 -13.96 -19.15 -17.60
CA LEU A 97 -14.17 -17.96 -18.40
C LEU A 97 -15.66 -17.81 -18.69
N LYS A 98 -16.40 -17.17 -17.78
CA LYS A 98 -17.86 -16.95 -17.91
C LYS A 98 -18.22 -16.08 -19.10
N ARG A 99 -17.33 -15.16 -19.48
CA ARG A 99 -17.52 -14.26 -20.62
C ARG A 99 -16.18 -13.87 -21.23
N GLU A 100 -16.03 -14.10 -22.53
CA GLU A 100 -14.83 -13.71 -23.30
C GLU A 100 -14.89 -12.27 -23.81
N SER A 101 -16.10 -11.76 -24.12
CA SER A 101 -16.31 -10.41 -24.63
C SER A 101 -16.34 -9.36 -23.53
N GLU A 102 -16.10 -8.09 -23.87
CA GLU A 102 -16.00 -7.01 -22.88
C GLU A 102 -17.31 -6.75 -22.11
N PRO A 103 -17.29 -6.75 -20.76
CA PRO A 103 -16.13 -7.01 -19.90
C PRO A 103 -15.80 -8.51 -19.80
N LYS A 104 -14.51 -8.86 -19.88
CA LYS A 104 -14.06 -10.25 -19.65
C LYS A 104 -14.33 -10.65 -18.19
N ILE A 105 -14.97 -11.80 -17.96
CA ILE A 105 -15.33 -12.27 -16.62
C ILE A 105 -14.62 -13.59 -16.32
N LEU A 106 -13.78 -13.59 -15.30
CA LEU A 106 -13.23 -14.81 -14.69
C LEU A 106 -14.03 -15.16 -13.44
N PHE A 107 -14.39 -16.43 -13.33
CA PHE A 107 -15.08 -16.98 -12.17
C PHE A 107 -14.27 -18.10 -11.54
N HIS A 108 -14.18 -18.07 -10.22
CA HIS A 108 -13.50 -19.07 -9.42
C HIS A 108 -14.50 -19.67 -8.44
N ASP A 109 -14.94 -20.88 -8.75
CA ASP A 109 -15.78 -21.71 -7.88
C ASP A 109 -14.90 -22.24 -6.74
N LEU A 110 -14.95 -21.55 -5.60
CA LEU A 110 -14.17 -21.86 -4.41
C LEU A 110 -15.02 -21.72 -3.16
N PHE A 111 -14.82 -22.64 -2.22
CA PHE A 111 -15.43 -22.54 -0.90
C PHE A 111 -14.96 -21.27 -0.18
N THR A 112 -15.87 -20.33 -0.02
CA THR A 112 -15.63 -18.99 0.54
C THR A 112 -16.55 -18.66 1.71
N ASN A 113 -17.24 -19.67 2.24
CA ASN A 113 -18.18 -19.54 3.37
C ASN A 113 -19.27 -18.47 3.12
N ASN A 114 -19.92 -18.55 1.93
CA ASN A 114 -20.98 -17.63 1.49
C ASN A 114 -20.57 -16.15 1.40
N ILE A 115 -19.30 -15.89 1.07
CA ILE A 115 -18.78 -14.54 0.79
C ILE A 115 -18.32 -14.50 -0.67
N ALA A 116 -18.87 -13.59 -1.46
CA ALA A 116 -18.31 -13.31 -2.77
C ALA A 116 -17.21 -12.25 -2.67
N TYR A 117 -16.14 -12.47 -3.43
CA TYR A 117 -15.08 -11.51 -3.66
C TYR A 117 -15.15 -11.06 -5.10
N VAL A 118 -15.42 -9.78 -5.31
CA VAL A 118 -15.55 -9.18 -6.63
C VAL A 118 -14.42 -8.19 -6.83
N GLN A 119 -13.69 -8.34 -7.93
CA GLN A 119 -12.66 -7.39 -8.36
C GLN A 119 -13.02 -6.87 -9.73
N ILE A 120 -13.05 -5.55 -9.87
CA ILE A 120 -13.22 -4.86 -11.14
C ILE A 120 -11.89 -4.17 -11.44
N GLY A 121 -11.24 -4.58 -12.52
CA GLY A 121 -9.99 -4.03 -12.99
C GLY A 121 -10.20 -3.20 -14.25
N PHE A 122 -9.56 -2.03 -14.31
CA PHE A 122 -9.55 -1.16 -15.48
C PHE A 122 -8.13 -1.09 -16.04
N ASP A 123 -7.96 -1.40 -17.33
CA ASP A 123 -6.69 -1.18 -18.05
C ASP A 123 -6.34 0.31 -18.06
N ALA A 124 -5.15 0.63 -17.54
CA ALA A 124 -4.68 1.99 -17.38
C ALA A 124 -3.64 2.40 -18.44
N LEU A 125 -3.34 1.54 -19.42
CA LEU A 125 -2.36 1.84 -20.49
C LEU A 125 -2.86 2.86 -21.50
N LYS A 126 -4.17 3.12 -21.55
CA LYS A 126 -4.76 4.20 -22.38
C LYS A 126 -4.61 5.58 -21.76
N VAL A 127 -4.20 5.67 -20.49
CA VAL A 127 -3.98 6.96 -19.82
C VAL A 127 -2.72 7.63 -20.39
N PRO A 128 -2.78 8.92 -20.77
CA PRO A 128 -1.62 9.65 -21.27
C PRO A 128 -0.41 9.60 -20.33
N LEU A 129 0.80 9.58 -20.90
CA LEU A 129 2.04 9.41 -20.13
C LEU A 129 2.22 10.46 -19.04
N ASP A 130 1.84 11.71 -19.30
CA ASP A 130 1.91 12.84 -18.35
C ASP A 130 0.89 12.71 -17.21
N LYS A 131 -0.13 11.86 -17.37
CA LYS A 131 -1.17 11.60 -16.38
C LYS A 131 -0.97 10.30 -15.60
N ILE A 132 0.02 9.48 -15.94
CA ILE A 132 0.35 8.25 -15.20
C ILE A 132 0.48 8.46 -13.69
N PRO A 133 1.14 9.51 -13.17
CA PRO A 133 1.25 9.70 -11.71
C PRO A 133 -0.11 9.82 -11.00
N TYR A 134 -1.17 10.26 -11.68
CA TYR A 134 -2.51 10.39 -11.09
C TYR A 134 -3.17 9.03 -10.82
N LEU A 135 -2.74 7.98 -11.51
CA LEU A 135 -3.29 6.62 -11.38
C LEU A 135 -3.18 6.06 -9.96
N SER A 136 -2.11 6.38 -9.25
CA SER A 136 -1.90 5.91 -7.89
C SER A 136 -2.88 6.50 -6.88
N LEU A 137 -3.49 7.65 -7.19
CA LEU A 137 -4.42 8.34 -6.29
C LEU A 137 -5.87 8.25 -6.76
N VAL A 138 -6.13 8.06 -8.06
CA VAL A 138 -7.49 8.10 -8.63
C VAL A 138 -8.45 7.12 -7.93
N GLY A 139 -8.01 5.89 -7.65
CA GLY A 139 -8.85 4.92 -6.95
C GLY A 139 -9.22 5.35 -5.52
N SER A 140 -8.26 5.96 -4.80
CA SER A 140 -8.49 6.46 -3.44
C SER A 140 -9.44 7.67 -3.44
N LEU A 141 -9.37 8.52 -4.47
CA LEU A 141 -10.27 9.66 -4.62
C LEU A 141 -11.68 9.21 -4.95
N VAL A 142 -11.83 8.30 -5.92
CA VAL A 142 -13.13 7.74 -6.31
C VAL A 142 -13.85 7.11 -5.11
N LEU A 143 -13.14 6.36 -4.28
CA LEU A 143 -13.73 5.76 -3.08
C LEU A 143 -13.87 6.73 -1.90
N GLY A 144 -13.12 7.84 -1.89
CA GLY A 144 -12.95 8.69 -0.72
C GLY A 144 -13.64 10.05 -0.77
N MET A 145 -14.14 10.46 -1.94
CA MET A 145 -14.70 11.80 -2.19
C MET A 145 -16.22 11.87 -2.06
N GLY A 146 -16.91 10.73 -2.20
CA GLY A 146 -18.36 10.67 -2.36
C GLY A 146 -18.76 10.75 -3.83
N THR A 147 -20.06 10.87 -4.05
CA THR A 147 -20.70 10.81 -5.37
C THR A 147 -21.65 11.99 -5.55
N SER A 148 -22.27 12.07 -6.72
CA SER A 148 -23.35 13.05 -6.97
C SER A 148 -24.61 12.80 -6.12
N ARG A 149 -24.78 11.58 -5.58
CA ARG A 149 -25.95 11.13 -4.81
C ARG A 149 -25.71 11.11 -3.31
N HIS A 150 -24.52 10.68 -2.88
CA HIS A 150 -24.19 10.48 -1.47
C HIS A 150 -22.85 11.14 -1.13
N SER A 151 -22.79 11.75 0.04
CA SER A 151 -21.54 12.21 0.63
C SER A 151 -20.59 11.04 0.90
N TYR A 152 -19.29 11.32 1.02
CA TYR A 152 -18.30 10.30 1.38
C TYR A 152 -18.61 9.61 2.73
N MET A 153 -19.32 10.28 3.63
CA MET A 153 -19.76 9.71 4.91
C MET A 153 -20.89 8.70 4.71
N GLU A 154 -21.88 9.03 3.87
CA GLU A 154 -22.99 8.15 3.53
C GLU A 154 -22.51 6.92 2.75
N ILE A 155 -21.63 7.09 1.76
CA ILE A 155 -20.97 5.97 1.06
C ILE A 155 -20.25 5.05 2.06
N SER A 156 -19.49 5.63 3.01
CA SER A 156 -18.81 4.84 4.03
C SER A 156 -19.78 4.08 4.94
N GLN A 157 -20.96 4.64 5.23
CA GLN A 157 -22.00 3.96 6.01
C GLN A 157 -22.64 2.82 5.21
N LEU A 158 -23.01 3.06 3.94
CA LEU A 158 -23.55 2.03 3.05
C LEU A 158 -22.60 0.84 2.92
N LEU A 159 -21.31 1.12 2.69
CA LEU A 159 -20.27 0.09 2.66
C LEU A 159 -20.19 -0.68 3.98
N GLY A 160 -20.24 0.00 5.12
CA GLY A 160 -20.15 -0.64 6.45
C GLY A 160 -21.37 -1.45 6.85
N ILE A 161 -22.57 -1.09 6.35
CA ILE A 161 -23.82 -1.80 6.62
C ILE A 161 -23.96 -3.03 5.73
N HIS A 162 -23.68 -2.88 4.43
CA HIS A 162 -24.06 -3.88 3.43
C HIS A 162 -22.90 -4.76 2.94
N THR A 163 -21.65 -4.38 3.18
CA THR A 163 -20.47 -5.04 2.59
C THR A 163 -19.41 -5.37 3.64
N GLY A 164 -18.42 -6.17 3.27
CA GLY A 164 -17.20 -6.36 4.05
C GLY A 164 -16.10 -5.33 3.73
N GLY A 165 -16.44 -4.25 3.02
CA GLY A 165 -15.54 -3.19 2.61
C GLY A 165 -15.14 -3.24 1.13
N LEU A 166 -14.69 -2.07 0.65
CA LEU A 166 -14.21 -1.81 -0.70
C LEU A 166 -12.82 -1.20 -0.61
N ARG A 167 -11.91 -1.61 -1.50
CA ARG A 167 -10.57 -1.02 -1.61
C ARG A 167 -10.17 -0.87 -3.07
N SER A 168 -9.24 0.04 -3.35
CA SER A 168 -8.60 0.17 -4.65
C SER A 168 -7.09 0.02 -4.56
N TRP A 169 -6.45 -0.46 -5.63
CA TRP A 169 -5.00 -0.41 -5.78
C TRP A 169 -4.61 -0.28 -7.26
N HIS A 170 -3.45 0.31 -7.49
CA HIS A 170 -2.81 0.30 -8.79
C HIS A 170 -1.90 -0.93 -8.88
N PHE A 171 -2.03 -1.68 -9.96
CA PHE A 171 -1.28 -2.89 -10.22
C PHE A 171 -0.43 -2.70 -11.46
N THR A 172 0.86 -3.01 -11.35
CA THR A 172 1.80 -3.01 -12.47
C THR A 172 2.55 -4.32 -12.55
N SER A 173 2.83 -4.77 -13.76
CA SER A 173 3.64 -5.96 -14.01
C SER A 173 4.23 -5.92 -15.42
N ALA A 174 5.00 -6.93 -15.79
CA ALA A 174 5.43 -7.15 -17.16
C ALA A 174 5.14 -8.59 -17.58
N LYS A 175 4.98 -8.83 -18.88
CA LYS A 175 4.75 -10.19 -19.39
C LYS A 175 6.00 -11.05 -19.18
N ILE A 176 5.80 -12.33 -18.89
CA ILE A 176 6.89 -13.30 -18.62
C ILE A 176 7.89 -13.36 -19.78
N ASN A 177 7.40 -13.42 -21.01
CA ASN A 177 8.24 -13.53 -22.22
C ASN A 177 8.56 -12.17 -22.86
N ASP A 178 8.11 -11.06 -22.26
CA ASP A 178 8.35 -9.72 -22.79
C ASP A 178 8.30 -8.67 -21.69
N HIS A 179 9.47 -8.43 -21.09
CA HIS A 179 9.65 -7.48 -20.00
C HIS A 179 9.55 -6.00 -20.42
N LYS A 180 9.40 -5.71 -21.72
CA LYS A 180 9.13 -4.35 -22.22
C LYS A 180 7.62 -4.05 -22.25
N ASN A 181 6.80 -5.09 -22.38
CA ASN A 181 5.36 -4.94 -22.35
C ASN A 181 4.84 -4.86 -20.90
N ILE A 182 4.67 -3.63 -20.43
CA ILE A 182 4.06 -3.30 -19.14
C ILE A 182 2.57 -3.67 -19.17
N LEU A 183 2.09 -4.20 -18.05
CA LEU A 183 0.68 -4.30 -17.70
C LEU A 183 0.41 -3.26 -16.61
N SER A 184 -0.63 -2.44 -16.76
CA SER A 184 -1.05 -1.48 -15.75
C SER A 184 -2.55 -1.52 -15.59
N ARG A 185 -3.04 -1.70 -14.36
CA ARG A 185 -4.47 -1.76 -14.06
C ARG A 185 -4.80 -1.04 -12.76
N ILE A 186 -5.94 -0.37 -12.71
CA ILE A 186 -6.54 0.03 -11.45
C ILE A 186 -7.56 -1.01 -11.07
N PHE A 187 -7.34 -1.67 -9.95
CA PHE A 187 -8.31 -2.59 -9.37
C PHE A 187 -9.09 -1.89 -8.29
N PHE A 188 -10.35 -2.23 -8.24
CA PHE A 188 -11.20 -2.05 -7.11
C PHE A 188 -11.65 -3.45 -6.66
N SER A 189 -11.76 -3.69 -5.36
CA SER A 189 -12.19 -4.97 -4.83
C SER A 189 -13.13 -4.78 -3.67
N GLY A 190 -14.30 -5.38 -3.81
CA GLY A 190 -15.32 -5.47 -2.79
C GLY A 190 -15.50 -6.92 -2.35
N LYS A 191 -16.03 -7.09 -1.15
CA LYS A 191 -16.50 -8.39 -0.67
C LYS A 191 -17.83 -8.21 0.05
N GLY A 192 -18.69 -9.20 -0.03
CA GLY A 192 -20.01 -9.17 0.59
C GLY A 192 -20.54 -10.58 0.83
N LEU A 193 -21.46 -10.71 1.76
CA LEU A 193 -22.26 -11.93 1.89
C LEU A 193 -23.06 -12.12 0.61
N MET A 194 -23.27 -13.37 0.17
CA MET A 194 -24.00 -13.68 -1.07
C MET A 194 -25.38 -12.99 -1.13
N GLU A 195 -26.07 -12.90 0.01
CA GLU A 195 -27.38 -12.24 0.15
C GLU A 195 -27.36 -10.71 -0.01
N ASN A 196 -26.19 -10.07 0.13
CA ASN A 196 -26.02 -8.62 0.05
C ASN A 196 -25.27 -8.18 -1.21
N LEU A 197 -25.10 -9.07 -2.20
CA LEU A 197 -24.33 -8.73 -3.41
C LEU A 197 -24.98 -7.64 -4.25
N ASP A 198 -26.31 -7.58 -4.30
CA ASP A 198 -27.02 -6.53 -5.02
C ASP A 198 -26.60 -5.15 -4.47
N HIS A 199 -26.58 -4.99 -3.15
CA HIS A 199 -26.09 -3.76 -2.52
C HIS A 199 -24.62 -3.45 -2.81
N LEU A 200 -23.77 -4.48 -2.89
CA LEU A 200 -22.37 -4.28 -3.28
C LEU A 200 -22.33 -3.68 -4.69
N PHE A 201 -23.02 -4.28 -5.66
CA PHE A 201 -23.06 -3.80 -7.04
C PHE A 201 -23.72 -2.42 -7.20
N ASP A 202 -24.78 -2.12 -6.44
CA ASP A 202 -25.40 -0.79 -6.40
C ASP A 202 -24.37 0.29 -5.98
N ILE A 203 -23.60 0.01 -4.92
CA ILE A 203 -22.55 0.93 -4.45
C ILE A 203 -21.45 1.07 -5.50
N TRP A 204 -21.05 -0.03 -6.14
CA TRP A 204 -20.04 -0.01 -7.22
C TRP A 204 -20.47 0.84 -8.40
N GLU A 205 -21.72 0.69 -8.85
CA GLU A 205 -22.30 1.48 -9.92
C GLU A 205 -22.20 2.97 -9.57
N GLU A 206 -22.62 3.33 -8.35
CA GLU A 206 -22.61 4.72 -7.92
C GLU A 206 -21.18 5.30 -7.83
N VAL A 207 -20.25 4.60 -7.17
CA VAL A 207 -18.89 5.15 -7.00
C VAL A 207 -18.11 5.21 -8.31
N ILE A 208 -18.31 4.27 -9.26
CA ILE A 208 -17.59 4.27 -10.54
C ILE A 208 -18.23 5.22 -11.55
N LEU A 209 -19.56 5.34 -11.58
CA LEU A 209 -20.26 6.11 -12.62
C LEU A 209 -20.61 7.53 -12.18
N GLU A 210 -20.75 7.77 -10.88
CA GLU A 210 -21.21 9.05 -10.34
C GLU A 210 -20.22 9.71 -9.38
N TYR A 211 -18.92 9.38 -9.49
CA TYR A 211 -17.87 10.03 -8.69
C TYR A 211 -17.92 11.56 -8.81
N ASP A 212 -17.70 12.25 -7.70
CA ASP A 212 -17.64 13.71 -7.66
C ASP A 212 -16.34 14.18 -7.02
N PHE A 213 -15.55 14.95 -7.77
CA PHE A 213 -14.31 15.56 -7.29
C PHE A 213 -14.50 17.00 -6.80
N ASN A 214 -15.73 17.54 -6.78
CA ASN A 214 -16.05 18.91 -6.40
C ASN A 214 -16.13 19.16 -4.89
N ASN A 215 -15.24 18.53 -4.12
CA ASN A 215 -15.07 18.80 -2.70
C ASN A 215 -13.60 19.22 -2.41
N PRO A 216 -13.29 20.53 -2.50
CA PRO A 216 -11.92 21.03 -2.34
C PRO A 216 -11.24 20.58 -1.05
N LYS A 217 -11.97 20.63 0.07
CA LYS A 217 -11.44 20.25 1.38
C LYS A 217 -11.07 18.77 1.39
N ARG A 218 -11.97 17.90 0.92
CA ARG A 218 -11.75 16.45 0.92
C ARG A 218 -10.64 16.03 -0.04
N LEU A 219 -10.57 16.66 -1.22
CA LEU A 219 -9.51 16.44 -2.20
C LEU A 219 -8.13 16.72 -1.59
N ILE A 220 -7.97 17.89 -0.96
CA ILE A 220 -6.73 18.29 -0.29
C ILE A 220 -6.40 17.34 0.86
N GLU A 221 -7.39 16.95 1.68
CA GLU A 221 -7.19 15.97 2.77
C GLU A 221 -6.64 14.63 2.26
N ILE A 222 -7.19 14.09 1.17
CA ILE A 222 -6.76 12.80 0.60
C ILE A 222 -5.34 12.92 0.02
N ILE A 223 -5.05 13.98 -0.76
CA ILE A 223 -3.71 14.22 -1.31
C ILE A 223 -2.69 14.37 -0.16
N LYS A 224 -3.02 15.16 0.86
CA LYS A 224 -2.17 15.39 2.03
C LYS A 224 -1.93 14.11 2.81
N SER A 225 -2.96 13.29 3.00
CA SER A 225 -2.83 11.98 3.67
C SER A 225 -1.92 11.05 2.88
N SER A 226 -2.08 10.98 1.55
CA SER A 226 -1.25 10.15 0.69
C SER A 226 0.23 10.58 0.76
N LYS A 227 0.50 11.89 0.69
CA LYS A 227 1.86 12.44 0.86
C LYS A 227 2.44 12.07 2.23
N ALA A 228 1.69 12.29 3.31
CA ALA A 228 2.16 12.03 4.67
C ALA A 228 2.47 10.53 4.90
N SER A 229 1.59 9.63 4.45
CA SER A 229 1.83 8.19 4.53
C SER A 229 3.11 7.78 3.80
N MET A 230 3.40 8.43 2.66
CA MET A 230 4.59 8.17 1.88
C MET A 230 5.86 8.75 2.53
N GLU A 231 5.76 9.92 3.17
CA GLU A 231 6.85 10.53 3.96
C GLU A 231 7.26 9.61 5.13
N ASP A 232 6.27 9.06 5.83
CA ASP A 232 6.50 8.10 6.92
C ASP A 232 7.15 6.79 6.40
N SER A 233 6.69 6.25 5.27
CA SER A 233 7.21 4.99 4.74
C SER A 233 8.63 5.09 4.19
N ILE A 234 9.08 6.27 3.76
CA ILE A 234 10.48 6.49 3.34
C ILE A 234 11.45 6.15 4.48
N LEU A 235 11.11 6.50 5.72
CA LEU A 235 11.96 6.25 6.88
C LEU A 235 12.01 4.77 7.25
N SER A 236 10.85 4.09 7.25
CA SER A 236 10.78 2.67 7.63
C SER A 236 11.18 1.71 6.51
N SER A 237 11.12 2.13 5.26
CA SER A 237 11.26 1.26 4.08
C SER A 237 12.20 1.84 3.01
N GLY A 238 13.24 2.56 3.42
CA GLY A 238 14.18 3.24 2.50
C GLY A 238 14.84 2.32 1.47
N ASN A 239 15.07 1.04 1.80
CA ASN A 239 15.58 0.04 0.86
C ASN A 239 14.64 -0.15 -0.35
N HIS A 240 13.32 -0.13 -0.15
CA HIS A 240 12.35 -0.23 -1.24
C HIS A 240 12.45 0.96 -2.21
N TYR A 241 12.54 2.19 -1.68
CA TYR A 241 12.72 3.39 -2.50
C TYR A 241 14.03 3.39 -3.28
N VAL A 242 15.13 2.94 -2.67
CA VAL A 242 16.42 2.79 -3.36
C VAL A 242 16.30 1.78 -4.49
N LEU A 243 15.68 0.63 -4.26
CA LEU A 243 15.50 -0.40 -5.29
C LEU A 243 14.60 0.08 -6.44
N SER A 244 13.47 0.75 -6.12
CA SER A 244 12.59 1.35 -7.13
C SER A 244 13.36 2.34 -8.00
N ARG A 245 14.13 3.25 -7.38
CA ARG A 245 14.96 4.21 -8.09
C ARG A 245 16.03 3.53 -8.95
N LEU A 246 16.72 2.50 -8.45
CA LEU A 246 17.74 1.78 -9.23
C LEU A 246 17.13 1.05 -10.43
N ASN A 247 15.96 0.43 -10.25
CA ASN A 247 15.24 -0.26 -11.31
C ASN A 247 14.71 0.71 -12.38
N SER A 248 14.39 1.95 -12.00
CA SER A 248 13.94 2.99 -12.95
C SER A 248 14.93 3.28 -14.07
N TYR A 249 16.23 3.08 -13.84
CA TYR A 249 17.27 3.25 -14.85
C TYR A 249 17.48 2.02 -15.73
N LYS A 250 16.88 0.87 -15.38
CA LYS A 250 17.19 -0.43 -15.97
C LYS A 250 16.01 -1.08 -16.68
N SER A 251 14.77 -0.71 -16.36
CA SER A 251 13.58 -1.29 -16.99
C SER A 251 12.44 -0.30 -17.14
N GLN A 252 11.60 -0.52 -18.16
CA GLN A 252 10.41 0.30 -18.38
C GLN A 252 9.41 0.14 -17.24
N LEU A 253 9.20 -1.09 -16.73
CA LEU A 253 8.39 -1.32 -15.54
C LEU A 253 8.94 -0.57 -14.31
N GLY A 254 10.28 -0.58 -14.12
CA GLY A 254 10.91 0.16 -13.02
C GLY A 254 10.71 1.67 -13.15
N GLN A 255 10.78 2.21 -14.37
CA GLN A 255 10.51 3.62 -14.62
C GLN A 255 9.06 3.97 -14.31
N TYR A 256 8.14 3.12 -14.76
CA TYR A 256 6.70 3.26 -14.51
C TYR A 256 6.39 3.24 -13.02
N ASN A 257 6.94 2.27 -12.29
CA ASN A 257 6.78 2.19 -10.83
C ASN A 257 7.41 3.39 -10.13
N GLU A 258 8.59 3.87 -10.55
CA GLU A 258 9.21 5.03 -9.91
C GLU A 258 8.34 6.30 -9.99
N ILE A 259 7.55 6.47 -11.06
CA ILE A 259 6.64 7.62 -11.22
C ILE A 259 5.26 7.42 -10.60
N THR A 260 4.89 6.21 -10.18
CA THR A 260 3.60 5.91 -9.52
C THR A 260 3.73 5.56 -8.03
N GLU A 261 4.88 5.07 -7.57
CA GLU A 261 5.09 4.65 -6.17
C GLU A 261 6.48 5.03 -5.61
N GLY A 262 7.43 5.42 -6.47
CA GLY A 262 8.79 5.74 -6.06
C GLY A 262 9.00 7.17 -5.56
N ILE A 263 10.26 7.56 -5.33
CA ILE A 263 10.55 8.89 -4.76
C ILE A 263 10.19 10.03 -5.74
N SER A 264 10.12 9.76 -7.05
CA SER A 264 9.58 10.69 -8.04
C SER A 264 8.08 10.93 -7.85
N TYR A 265 7.32 9.89 -7.53
CA TYR A 265 5.90 10.03 -7.18
C TYR A 265 5.70 10.85 -5.90
N TYR A 266 6.54 10.69 -4.87
CA TYR A 266 6.52 11.56 -3.68
C TYR A 266 6.68 13.05 -4.06
N ARG A 267 7.63 13.36 -4.93
CA ARG A 267 7.83 14.73 -5.43
C ARG A 267 6.66 15.23 -6.27
N PHE A 268 5.98 14.34 -6.99
CA PHE A 268 4.73 14.66 -7.66
C PHE A 268 3.64 15.03 -6.66
N LEU A 269 3.45 14.25 -5.59
CA LEU A 269 2.48 14.55 -4.52
C LEU A 269 2.73 15.89 -3.83
N GLU A 270 4.01 16.26 -3.60
CA GLU A 270 4.35 17.59 -3.08
C GLU A 270 3.83 18.71 -3.98
N LYS A 271 4.11 18.62 -5.29
CA LYS A 271 3.65 19.62 -6.26
C LYS A 271 2.14 19.60 -6.45
N LEU A 272 1.54 18.41 -6.42
CA LEU A 272 0.09 18.23 -6.56
C LEU A 272 -0.64 18.87 -5.38
N LEU A 273 -0.13 18.69 -4.16
CA LEU A 273 -0.69 19.34 -2.96
C LEU A 273 -0.63 20.86 -3.06
N ASP A 274 0.53 21.41 -3.43
CA ASP A 274 0.71 22.86 -3.62
C ASP A 274 -0.25 23.42 -4.69
N ARG A 275 -0.50 22.68 -5.77
CA ARG A 275 -1.48 23.03 -6.80
C ARG A 275 -2.90 22.95 -6.27
N ALA A 276 -3.25 21.88 -5.57
CA ALA A 276 -4.60 21.68 -5.03
C ALA A 276 -4.98 22.74 -3.99
N GLU A 277 -4.03 23.19 -3.15
CA GLU A 277 -4.25 24.27 -2.19
C GLU A 277 -4.44 25.64 -2.86
N LYS A 278 -3.86 25.86 -4.04
CA LYS A 278 -4.02 27.11 -4.81
C LYS A 278 -5.25 27.11 -5.71
N ASN A 279 -5.52 26.00 -6.38
CA ASN A 279 -6.59 25.84 -7.34
C ASN A 279 -7.07 24.38 -7.37
N SER A 280 -7.91 24.02 -6.39
CA SER A 280 -8.45 22.66 -6.29
C SER A 280 -9.33 22.26 -7.48
N ALA A 281 -9.99 23.22 -8.14
CA ALA A 281 -10.89 22.97 -9.27
C ALA A 281 -10.11 22.45 -10.49
N GLU A 282 -8.94 23.03 -10.76
CA GLU A 282 -8.05 22.55 -11.83
C GLU A 282 -7.57 21.11 -11.57
N VAL A 283 -7.15 20.81 -10.34
CA VAL A 283 -6.72 19.46 -9.97
C VAL A 283 -7.88 18.46 -10.05
N ALA A 284 -9.08 18.87 -9.63
CA ALA A 284 -10.28 18.04 -9.74
C ALA A 284 -10.60 17.69 -11.20
N GLU A 285 -10.49 18.65 -12.12
CA GLU A 285 -10.72 18.39 -13.54
C GLU A 285 -9.66 17.44 -14.12
N GLU A 286 -8.38 17.56 -13.72
CA GLU A 286 -7.36 16.59 -14.15
C GLU A 286 -7.65 15.16 -13.68
N PHE A 287 -8.16 14.99 -12.45
CA PHE A 287 -8.58 13.66 -11.98
C PHE A 287 -9.82 13.16 -12.70
N LYS A 288 -10.74 14.06 -13.08
CA LYS A 288 -11.92 13.72 -13.87
C LYS A 288 -11.53 13.25 -15.27
N ASP A 289 -10.61 13.93 -15.94
CA ASP A 289 -10.06 13.50 -17.23
C ASP A 289 -9.45 12.09 -17.15
N VAL A 290 -8.67 11.85 -16.09
CA VAL A 290 -8.06 10.53 -15.84
C VAL A 290 -9.15 9.48 -15.59
N ALA A 291 -10.13 9.76 -14.74
CA ALA A 291 -11.23 8.84 -14.44
C ALA A 291 -12.05 8.51 -15.69
N GLN A 292 -12.36 9.49 -16.53
CA GLN A 292 -13.08 9.30 -17.80
C GLN A 292 -12.29 8.43 -18.79
N SER A 293 -10.97 8.59 -18.86
CA SER A 293 -10.11 7.75 -19.72
C SER A 293 -9.95 6.31 -19.21
N LEU A 294 -10.11 6.12 -17.90
CA LEU A 294 -9.91 4.84 -17.22
C LEU A 294 -11.19 4.00 -17.19
N PHE A 295 -12.32 4.59 -16.77
CA PHE A 295 -13.60 3.90 -16.54
C PHE A 295 -14.41 3.75 -17.82
N THR A 296 -13.88 2.96 -18.76
CA THR A 296 -14.57 2.59 -19.99
C THR A 296 -14.82 1.09 -20.04
N LYS A 297 -15.88 0.67 -20.73
CA LYS A 297 -16.25 -0.75 -20.84
C LYS A 297 -15.14 -1.60 -21.48
N GLU A 298 -14.41 -1.02 -22.42
CA GLU A 298 -13.32 -1.67 -23.16
C GLU A 298 -12.09 -1.89 -22.28
N ASN A 299 -11.95 -1.13 -21.20
CA ASN A 299 -10.86 -1.28 -20.25
C ASN A 299 -11.21 -2.28 -19.12
N THR A 300 -12.46 -2.74 -19.05
CA THR A 300 -12.98 -3.48 -17.90
C THR A 300 -12.70 -4.97 -17.95
N PHE A 301 -12.21 -5.48 -16.83
CA PHE A 301 -12.03 -6.89 -16.53
C PHE A 301 -12.64 -7.19 -15.16
N VAL A 302 -13.33 -8.31 -15.01
CA VAL A 302 -13.99 -8.70 -13.77
C VAL A 302 -13.48 -10.06 -13.32
N ASN A 303 -13.15 -10.16 -12.04
CA ASN A 303 -12.76 -11.41 -11.38
C ASN A 303 -13.68 -11.65 -10.19
N ILE A 304 -14.31 -12.82 -10.16
CA ILE A 304 -15.27 -13.21 -9.12
C ILE A 304 -14.79 -14.51 -8.49
N THR A 305 -14.77 -14.54 -7.16
CA THR A 305 -14.54 -15.76 -6.38
C THR A 305 -15.70 -15.93 -5.41
N ALA A 306 -16.45 -17.02 -5.58
CA ALA A 306 -17.66 -17.32 -4.80
C ALA A 306 -17.95 -18.84 -4.89
N PRO A 307 -18.79 -19.39 -4.00
CA PRO A 307 -19.28 -20.76 -4.12
C PRO A 307 -20.48 -20.85 -5.08
#